data_AF-A0A2H0V1X6-F1
#
_entry.id   AF-A0A2H0V1X6-F1
#
_cell.length_a   1.000
_cell.length_b   1.000
_cell.length_c   1.000
_cell.angle_alpha   90.00
_cell.angle_beta   90.00
_cell.angle_gamma   90.00
#
_symmetry.space_group_name_H-M   'P 1'
#
loop_
_entity.id
_entity.type
_entity.pdbx_description
1 polymer ?
#
loop_
_entity_poly.entity_id
_entity_poly.type
_entity_poly.pdbx_seq_one_letter_code
_entity_poly.pdbx_strand_id
1 'polypeptide(L)'
;MTQSAVAERVVSLTLYKASRDGGSRATLEGVFPNEEDLKNYWDKLHNADEGGNPMVWRTFQWFLYTSRDEVNWPSECTAKAEKRGGSTSHFCEGLPTGAKRENVPVSQFHKSLVC
;
A
#
# COMPACT_ATOMS: atom_id res chain seq x y z
N MET A 1 30.82 20.65 -9.94
CA MET A 1 29.53 20.89 -9.26
C MET A 1 28.49 20.03 -9.95
N THR A 2 28.05 18.93 -9.34
CA THR A 2 26.93 18.16 -9.90
C THR A 2 26.23 17.38 -8.78
N GLN A 3 25.03 17.86 -8.47
CA GLN A 3 23.88 17.17 -7.88
C GLN A 3 24.15 16.12 -6.79
N SER A 4 24.20 16.57 -5.53
CA SER A 4 23.55 15.81 -4.48
C SER A 4 22.05 15.84 -4.76
N ALA A 5 21.54 14.76 -5.35
CA ALA A 5 20.13 14.44 -5.24
C ALA A 5 19.87 14.24 -3.74
N VAL A 6 19.32 15.27 -3.08
CA VAL A 6 18.75 15.10 -1.75
C VAL A 6 17.60 14.13 -1.97
N ALA A 7 17.84 12.85 -1.71
CA ALA A 7 16.79 11.84 -1.71
C ALA A 7 15.70 12.37 -0.77
N GLU A 8 14.56 12.73 -1.34
CA GLU A 8 13.45 13.30 -0.57
C GLU A 8 13.09 12.30 0.52
N ARG A 9 13.25 12.72 1.78
CA ARG A 9 13.13 11.83 2.93
C ARG A 9 11.66 11.44 3.09
N VAL A 10 11.32 10.23 2.68
CA VAL A 10 10.05 9.59 3.06
C VAL A 10 10.10 9.39 4.56
N VAL A 11 9.10 9.91 5.28
CA VAL A 11 9.01 9.76 6.75
C VAL A 11 8.26 8.47 7.09
N SER A 12 7.26 8.10 6.29
CA SER A 12 6.54 6.84 6.47
C SER A 12 5.92 6.31 5.17
N LEU A 13 5.79 4.98 5.12
CA LEU A 13 5.02 4.20 4.15
C LEU A 13 3.88 3.51 4.89
N THR A 14 2.65 3.74 4.47
CA THR A 14 1.46 3.27 5.19
C THR A 14 0.59 2.43 4.28
N LEU A 15 0.34 1.20 4.73
CA LEU A 15 -0.39 0.19 3.97
C LEU A 15 -1.79 0.00 4.56
N TYR A 16 -2.80 0.16 3.71
CA TYR A 16 -4.19 -0.16 4.02
C TYR A 16 -4.66 -1.34 3.18
N LYS A 17 -5.65 -2.08 3.69
CA LYS A 17 -6.36 -3.13 2.94
C LYS A 17 -7.87 -2.96 3.06
N ALA A 18 -8.59 -3.25 1.98
CA ALA A 18 -10.05 -3.33 1.98
C ALA A 18 -10.50 -4.67 1.39
N SER A 19 -11.71 -5.12 1.76
CA SER A 19 -12.31 -6.30 1.12
C SER A 19 -12.49 -6.06 -0.39
N ARG A 20 -12.14 -7.07 -1.21
CA ARG A 20 -12.25 -6.99 -2.66
C ARG A 20 -13.68 -6.87 -3.16
N ASP A 21 -14.65 -7.37 -2.41
CA ASP A 21 -16.07 -7.38 -2.77
C ASP A 21 -16.78 -6.03 -2.58
N GLY A 22 -16.01 -4.93 -2.47
CA GLY A 22 -16.56 -3.58 -2.35
C GLY A 22 -16.69 -3.09 -0.91
N GLY A 23 -15.73 -3.44 -0.05
CA GLY A 23 -15.66 -2.85 1.28
C GLY A 23 -15.52 -1.33 1.17
N SER A 24 -16.48 -0.56 1.70
CA SER A 24 -16.40 0.91 1.75
C SER A 24 -15.37 1.42 2.75
N ARG A 25 -14.70 0.51 3.46
CA ARG A 25 -13.67 0.78 4.47
C ARG A 25 -12.41 0.00 4.16
N ALA A 26 -11.28 0.69 4.21
CA ALA A 26 -9.97 0.08 4.27
C ALA A 26 -9.44 0.21 5.71
N THR A 27 -8.86 -0.85 6.23
CA THR A 27 -8.24 -0.91 7.55
C THR A 27 -6.74 -0.73 7.42
N LEU A 28 -6.14 -0.02 8.37
CA LEU A 28 -4.70 0.15 8.47
C LEU A 28 -4.06 -1.21 8.78
N GLU A 29 -3.16 -1.65 7.91
CA GLU A 29 -2.39 -2.88 8.10
C GLU A 29 -1.06 -2.60 8.79
N GLY A 30 -0.38 -1.51 8.41
CA GLY A 30 0.91 -1.15 9.00
C GLY A 30 1.43 0.21 8.55
N VAL A 31 2.27 0.80 9.39
CA VAL A 31 3.05 2.00 9.11
C VAL A 31 4.52 1.59 9.20
N PHE A 32 5.26 1.81 8.12
CA PHE A 32 6.64 1.36 7.95
C PHE A 32 7.55 2.58 7.80
N PRO A 33 8.72 2.59 8.46
CA PRO A 33 9.64 3.73 8.41
C PRO A 33 10.45 3.78 7.09
N ASN A 34 10.52 2.67 6.34
CA ASN A 34 11.27 2.56 5.09
C ASN A 34 10.70 1.44 4.18
N GLU A 35 11.20 1.37 2.94
CA GLU A 35 10.76 0.40 1.93
C GLU A 35 11.21 -1.04 2.24
N GLU A 36 12.34 -1.23 2.91
CA GLU A 36 12.88 -2.54 3.25
C GLU A 36 11.96 -3.26 4.25
N ASP A 37 11.52 -2.55 5.29
CA ASP A 37 10.59 -3.06 6.30
C ASP A 37 9.22 -3.40 5.70
N LEU A 38 8.70 -2.52 4.83
CA LEU A 38 7.48 -2.78 4.08
C LEU A 38 7.64 -4.04 3.23
N LYS A 39 8.75 -4.17 2.50
CA LYS A 39 9.01 -5.32 1.61
C LYS A 39 9.12 -6.63 2.39
N ASN A 40 9.85 -6.62 3.50
CA ASN A 40 10.00 -7.79 4.38
C ASN A 40 8.65 -8.23 4.94
N TYR A 41 7.83 -7.29 5.41
CA TYR A 41 6.47 -7.58 5.86
C TYR A 41 5.61 -8.14 4.71
N TRP A 42 5.65 -7.47 3.56
CA TRP A 42 4.87 -7.84 2.38
C TRP A 42 5.22 -9.23 1.88
N ASP A 43 6.49 -9.57 1.80
CA ASP A 43 6.95 -10.90 1.38
C ASP A 43 6.56 -11.99 2.39
N LYS A 44 6.71 -11.75 3.70
CA LYS A 44 6.23 -12.68 4.73
C LYS A 44 4.74 -12.97 4.62
N LEU A 45 3.93 -11.93 4.38
CA LEU A 45 2.50 -12.08 4.20
C LEU A 45 2.14 -13.01 3.02
N HIS A 46 3.00 -13.09 2.01
CA HIS A 46 2.82 -13.92 0.82
C HIS A 46 3.57 -15.26 0.87
N ASN A 47 4.46 -15.45 1.84
CA ASN A 47 5.29 -16.64 1.94
C ASN A 47 4.54 -17.78 2.65
N ALA A 48 4.15 -18.82 1.90
CA ALA A 48 3.46 -19.98 2.47
C ALA A 48 4.32 -20.75 3.49
N ASP A 49 5.65 -20.77 3.31
CA ASP A 49 6.56 -21.50 4.20
C ASP A 49 6.69 -20.82 5.58
N GLU A 50 6.39 -19.52 5.65
CA GLU A 50 6.34 -18.75 6.90
C GLU A 50 4.89 -18.61 7.44
N GLY A 51 3.93 -19.36 6.88
CA GLY A 51 2.52 -19.32 7.30
C GLY A 51 1.70 -18.19 6.67
N GLY A 52 2.25 -17.47 5.71
CA GLY A 52 1.56 -16.48 4.88
C GLY A 52 0.65 -17.12 3.83
N ASN A 53 0.01 -16.27 3.02
CA ASN A 53 -0.87 -16.70 1.94
C ASN A 53 -0.45 -16.05 0.61
N PRO A 54 0.11 -16.81 -0.35
CA PRO A 54 0.53 -16.29 -1.65
C PRO A 54 -0.58 -15.62 -2.46
N MET A 55 -1.84 -15.88 -2.13
CA MET A 55 -3.02 -15.33 -2.81
C MET A 55 -3.59 -14.09 -2.11
N VAL A 56 -2.99 -13.61 -1.01
CA VAL A 56 -3.51 -12.49 -0.21
C VAL A 56 -3.65 -11.20 -1.03
N TRP A 57 -2.80 -10.98 -2.04
CA TRP A 57 -2.93 -9.87 -3.00
C TRP A 57 -4.22 -9.90 -3.82
N ARG A 58 -4.82 -11.09 -4.00
CA ARG A 58 -6.12 -11.27 -4.68
C ARG A 58 -7.31 -11.18 -3.74
N THR A 59 -7.10 -11.40 -2.44
CA THR A 59 -8.18 -11.41 -1.46
C THR A 59 -8.61 -9.99 -1.08
N PHE A 60 -7.67 -9.05 -1.11
CA PHE A 60 -7.91 -7.66 -0.70
C PHE A 60 -7.54 -6.67 -1.79
N GLN A 61 -8.17 -5.49 -1.75
CA GLN A 61 -7.63 -4.30 -2.38
C GLN A 61 -6.61 -3.67 -1.44
N TRP A 62 -5.46 -3.29 -1.99
CA TRP A 62 -4.34 -2.75 -1.21
C TRP A 62 -4.05 -1.31 -1.62
N PHE A 63 -3.75 -0.47 -0.64
CA PHE A 63 -3.47 0.94 -0.84
C PHE A 63 -2.20 1.32 -0.09
N LEU A 64 -1.18 1.74 -0.81
CA LEU A 64 0.05 2.26 -0.23
C LEU A 64 0.03 3.79 -0.32
N TYR A 65 0.36 4.42 0.80
CA TYR A 65 0.53 5.86 0.88
C TYR A 65 1.89 6.20 1.49
N THR A 66 2.46 7.32 1.07
CA THR A 66 3.67 7.90 1.65
C THR A 66 3.36 9.25 2.27
N SER A 67 4.13 9.64 3.28
CA SER A 67 4.15 11.00 3.79
C SER A 67 5.60 11.46 3.99
N ARG A 68 5.84 12.75 3.76
CA ARG A 68 7.10 13.44 4.10
C ARG A 68 7.04 14.16 5.43
N ASP A 69 5.84 14.24 5.99
CA ASP A 69 5.58 14.84 7.28
C ASP A 69 5.27 13.73 8.28
N GLU A 70 5.56 13.97 9.55
CA GLU A 70 5.08 13.13 10.63
C GLU A 70 3.55 13.32 10.73
N VAL A 71 2.82 12.29 10.32
CA VAL A 71 1.36 12.31 10.27
C VAL A 71 0.80 11.18 11.12
N ASN A 72 -0.30 11.47 11.80
CA ASN A 72 -1.03 10.45 12.54
C ASN A 72 -2.01 9.75 11.59
N TRP A 73 -1.67 8.53 11.20
CA TRP A 73 -2.47 7.74 10.25
C TRP A 73 -3.73 7.18 10.93
N PRO A 74 -4.93 7.39 10.36
CA PRO A 74 -6.15 6.83 10.92
C PRO A 74 -6.15 5.30 10.80
N SER A 75 -6.72 4.60 11.78
CA SER A 75 -6.84 3.14 11.75
C SER A 75 -7.74 2.62 10.63
N GLU A 76 -8.62 3.46 10.11
CA GLU A 76 -9.51 3.16 8.99
C GLU A 76 -9.63 4.38 8.06
N CYS A 77 -9.80 4.13 6.76
CA CYS A 77 -10.17 5.14 5.77
C CYS A 77 -11.34 4.67 4.90
N THR A 78 -12.07 5.61 4.31
CA THR A 78 -13.15 5.27 3.38
C THR A 78 -12.54 4.90 2.03
N ALA A 79 -12.74 3.67 1.58
CA ALA A 79 -12.31 3.22 0.26
C ALA A 79 -13.36 3.65 -0.78
N LYS A 80 -12.97 4.53 -1.70
CA LYS A 80 -13.79 4.99 -2.82
C LYS A 80 -13.28 4.46 -4.14
N ALA A 81 -14.21 4.27 -5.07
CA ALA A 81 -13.93 3.89 -6.45
C ALA A 81 -14.19 5.10 -7.37
N GLU A 82 -13.20 5.48 -8.17
CA GLU A 82 -13.34 6.45 -9.25
C GLU A 82 -13.29 5.73 -10.60
N LYS A 83 -14.32 5.96 -11.43
CA LYS A 83 -14.36 5.45 -12.81
C LYS A 83 -13.84 6.51 -13.77
N ARG A 84 -12.73 6.22 -14.47
CA ARG A 84 -12.23 7.04 -15.60
C ARG A 84 -12.01 6.16 -16.82
N GLY A 85 -12.69 6.50 -17.93
CA GLY A 85 -12.42 5.90 -19.24
C GLY A 85 -12.49 4.37 -19.26
N GLY A 86 -13.47 3.75 -18.58
CA GLY A 86 -13.62 2.30 -18.51
C GLY A 86 -12.78 1.60 -17.45
N SER A 87 -11.83 2.29 -16.80
CA SER A 87 -11.07 1.76 -15.67
C SER A 87 -11.65 2.25 -14.34
N THR A 88 -11.63 1.39 -13.32
CA THR A 88 -12.01 1.73 -11.94
C THR A 88 -10.77 1.74 -11.07
N SER A 89 -10.40 2.91 -10.56
CA SER A 89 -9.33 3.06 -9.57
C SER A 89 -9.95 3.19 -8.18
N HIS A 90 -9.43 2.45 -7.21
CA HIS A 90 -9.89 2.54 -5.82
C HIS A 90 -8.89 3.33 -4.99
N PHE A 91 -9.30 4.20 -4.08
CA PHE A 91 -8.41 5.00 -3.22
C PHE A 91 -9.04 5.23 -1.84
N CYS A 92 -8.22 5.54 -0.84
CA CYS A 92 -8.67 6.00 0.46
C CYS A 92 -8.91 7.51 0.52
N GLU A 93 -10.04 7.89 1.09
CA GLU A 93 -10.38 9.26 1.48
C GLU A 93 -10.22 9.48 2.98
N GLY A 94 -10.15 10.76 3.39
CA GLY A 94 -10.02 11.17 4.79
C GLY A 94 -8.60 10.97 5.34
N LEU A 95 -7.61 10.84 4.46
CA LEU A 95 -6.21 10.72 4.86
C LEU A 95 -5.62 12.08 5.26
N PRO A 96 -4.57 12.10 6.10
CA PRO A 96 -3.88 13.32 6.47
C PRO A 96 -3.36 14.11 5.26
N THR A 97 -3.34 15.44 5.39
CA THR A 97 -2.72 16.33 4.41
C THR A 97 -1.25 15.93 4.21
N GLY A 98 -0.81 15.81 2.97
CA GLY A 98 0.55 15.37 2.64
C GLY A 98 0.69 13.89 2.28
N ALA A 99 -0.35 13.08 2.54
CA ALA A 99 -0.41 11.70 2.08
C ALA A 99 -0.44 11.63 0.54
N LYS A 100 0.55 10.96 -0.03
CA LYS A 100 0.63 10.69 -1.48
C LYS A 100 0.43 9.21 -1.73
N ARG A 101 -0.31 8.89 -2.79
CA ARG A 101 -0.56 7.50 -3.16
C ARG A 101 0.63 6.93 -3.93
N GLU A 102 1.02 5.72 -3.58
CA GLU A 102 2.06 4.95 -4.27
C GLU A 102 1.53 3.60 -4.75
N ASN A 103 2.33 2.95 -5.60
CA ASN A 103 2.09 1.57 -6.00
C ASN A 103 2.53 0.62 -4.89
N VAL A 104 1.69 -0.35 -4.57
CA VAL A 104 2.06 -1.43 -3.66
C VAL A 104 3.17 -2.25 -4.34
N PRO A 105 4.28 -2.57 -3.64
CA PRO A 105 5.37 -3.33 -4.23
C PRO A 105 4.92 -4.72 -4.65
N VAL A 106 5.57 -5.27 -5.67
CA VAL A 106 5.36 -6.67 -6.07
C VAL A 106 6.13 -7.55 -5.08
N SER A 107 5.44 -8.48 -4.43
CA SER A 107 6.11 -9.49 -3.59
C SER A 107 6.97 -10.42 -4.45
N GLN A 108 8.10 -10.91 -3.94
CA GLN A 108 8.89 -11.95 -4.62
C GLN A 108 8.11 -13.27 -4.79
N PHE A 109 7.11 -13.51 -3.93
CA PHE A 109 6.19 -14.65 -4.01
C PHE A 109 4.98 -14.37 -4.91
N HIS A 110 4.89 -13.17 -5.47
CA HIS A 110 3.95 -12.86 -6.53
C HIS A 110 4.37 -13.66 -7.77
N LYS A 111 3.81 -14.87 -7.93
CA LYS A 111 3.97 -15.60 -9.18
C LYS A 111 3.39 -14.73 -10.28
N SER A 112 4.25 -14.26 -11.18
CA SER A 112 3.86 -13.63 -12.42
C SER A 112 2.86 -14.56 -13.11
N LEU A 113 1.58 -14.20 -13.04
CA LEU A 113 0.59 -14.76 -13.94
C LEU A 113 0.70 -13.95 -15.21
N VAL A 114 1.80 -14.17 -15.93
CA VAL A 114 1.75 -14.07 -17.39
C VAL A 114 0.70 -15.09 -17.79
N CYS A 115 -0.40 -14.58 -18.34
CA CYS A 115 -1.41 -15.38 -19.01
C CYS A 115 -0.76 -16.32 -20.05
#